data_AF-A0A6I5C7Y5-F1
#
_entry.id   AF-A0A6I5C7Y5-F1
#
_cell.length_a   1.000
_cell.length_b   1.000
_cell.length_c   1.000
_cell.angle_alpha   90.00
_cell.angle_beta   90.00
_cell.angle_gamma   90.00
#
_symmetry.space_group_name_H-M   'P 1'
#
loop_
_entity.id
_entity.type
_entity.pdbx_description
1 polymer ?
#
loop_
_entity_poly.entity_id
_entity_poly.type
_entity_poly.pdbx_seq_one_letter_code
_entity_poly.pdbx_strand_id
1 'polypeptide(L)'
;HARVQLAAAVDEDIARRAAGALHEEREEVGWAGGDVVARRVERLGAVELRARPLTDPSPALVREALLQGLRQEGWGLLRWSPGAEALRRRLAFLHRRLGAPWPDVGDDALHARVEE
;
A
#
# COMPACT_ATOMS: atom_id res chain seq x y z
N HIS A 1 5.14 -8.36 -28.51
CA HIS A 1 6.60 -8.42 -28.26
C HIS A 1 7.26 -7.19 -28.84
N ALA A 2 8.02 -6.45 -28.02
CA ALA A 2 8.86 -5.36 -28.51
C ALA A 2 10.30 -5.87 -28.74
N ARG A 3 10.95 -5.44 -29.83
CA ARG A 3 12.35 -5.79 -30.15
C ARG A 3 13.12 -4.51 -30.47
N VAL A 4 14.24 -4.29 -29.78
CA VAL A 4 15.16 -3.18 -30.08
C VAL A 4 15.91 -3.50 -31.38
N GLN A 5 15.86 -2.59 -32.35
CA GLN A 5 16.52 -2.77 -33.66
C GLN A 5 17.93 -2.17 -33.70
N LEU A 6 18.13 -1.04 -33.02
CA LEU A 6 19.40 -0.32 -32.91
C LEU A 6 19.52 0.26 -31.50
N ALA A 7 20.73 0.29 -30.95
CA ALA A 7 21.04 0.90 -29.65
C ALA A 7 22.52 1.31 -29.60
N ALA A 8 22.83 2.23 -28.69
CA ALA A 8 24.20 2.59 -28.33
C ALA A 8 24.39 2.39 -26.82
N ALA A 9 25.55 1.88 -26.42
CA ALA A 9 25.90 1.80 -25.01
C ALA A 9 26.19 3.21 -24.47
N VAL A 10 25.63 3.52 -23.31
CA VAL A 10 25.88 4.76 -22.58
C VAL A 10 26.11 4.43 -21.12
N ASP A 11 26.88 5.27 -20.44
CA ASP A 11 26.96 5.25 -18.98
C ASP A 11 25.77 5.99 -18.36
N GLU A 12 25.63 5.85 -17.03
CA GLU A 12 24.56 6.46 -16.26
C GLU A 12 24.60 8.00 -16.34
N ASP A 13 25.79 8.60 -16.35
CA ASP A 13 25.97 10.05 -16.41
C ASP A 13 25.42 10.62 -17.72
N ILE A 14 25.69 9.97 -18.86
CA ILE A 14 25.12 10.32 -20.16
C ILE A 14 23.61 10.13 -20.14
N ALA A 15 23.11 9.01 -19.61
CA ALA A 15 21.67 8.73 -19.54
C ALA A 15 20.92 9.81 -18.74
N ARG A 16 21.44 10.19 -17.58
CA ARG A 16 20.87 11.25 -16.71
C ARG A 16 20.85 12.61 -17.40
N ARG A 17 21.91 12.97 -18.11
CA ARG A 17 21.94 14.23 -18.89
C ARG A 17 20.94 14.20 -20.05
N ALA A 18 20.88 13.10 -20.79
CA ALA A 18 20.02 12.97 -21.98
C ALA A 18 18.53 12.91 -21.64
N ALA A 19 18.18 12.25 -20.53
CA ALA A 19 16.80 12.04 -20.10
C ALA A 19 16.47 12.76 -18.77
N GLY A 20 17.16 13.87 -18.46
CA GLY A 20 16.98 14.58 -17.20
C GLY A 20 15.55 15.05 -16.93
N ALA A 21 14.75 15.29 -17.98
CA ALA A 21 13.32 15.59 -17.85
C ALA A 21 12.47 14.43 -17.29
N LEU A 22 12.99 13.19 -17.33
CA LEU A 22 12.37 12.00 -16.77
C LEU A 22 12.96 11.60 -15.41
N HIS A 23 13.96 12.34 -14.93
CA HIS A 23 14.59 12.05 -13.65
C HIS A 23 13.66 12.48 -12.51
N GLU A 24 13.40 11.56 -11.60
CA GLU A 24 12.58 11.82 -10.42
C GLU A 24 13.10 11.07 -9.19
N GLU A 25 12.91 11.69 -8.03
CA GLU A 25 13.07 11.04 -6.73
C GLU A 25 11.72 11.05 -6.03
N ARG A 26 11.27 9.89 -5.56
CA ARG A 26 9.99 9.73 -4.86
C ARG A 26 10.13 8.81 -3.65
N GLU A 27 9.26 9.04 -2.67
CA GLU A 27 9.05 8.10 -1.58
C GLU A 27 7.97 7.10 -1.99
N GLU A 28 8.29 5.82 -1.86
CA GLU A 28 7.37 4.71 -2.09
C GLU A 28 7.19 3.99 -0.76
N VAL A 29 5.98 4.05 -0.22
CA VAL A 29 5.58 3.34 1.00
C VAL A 29 4.38 2.48 0.65
N GLY A 30 4.47 1.18 0.92
CA GLY A 30 3.43 0.23 0.55
C GLY A 30 3.52 -1.06 1.35
N TRP A 31 2.62 -1.98 1.06
CA TRP A 31 2.60 -3.30 1.67
C TRP A 31 3.26 -4.33 0.77
N ALA A 32 4.23 -5.07 1.29
CA ALA A 32 4.87 -6.17 0.58
C ALA A 32 5.43 -7.20 1.56
N GLY A 33 5.22 -8.49 1.26
CA GLY A 33 5.77 -9.58 2.07
C GLY A 33 5.25 -9.63 3.51
N GLY A 34 4.03 -9.14 3.77
CA GLY A 34 3.43 -9.14 5.10
C GLY A 34 3.84 -7.98 6.01
N ASP A 35 4.50 -6.94 5.47
CA ASP A 35 4.90 -5.77 6.25
C ASP A 35 4.86 -4.48 5.41
N VAL A 36 4.95 -3.34 6.09
CA VAL A 36 5.13 -2.02 5.48
C VAL A 36 6.58 -1.90 5.00
N VAL A 37 6.75 -1.67 3.70
CA VAL A 37 8.04 -1.36 3.09
C VAL A 37 8.06 0.12 2.72
N ALA A 38 9.04 0.86 3.23
CA ALA A 38 9.26 2.27 2.95
C ALA A 38 10.63 2.48 2.32
N ARG A 39 10.66 3.07 1.13
CA ARG A 39 11.89 3.32 0.39
C ARG A 39 11.83 4.65 -0.37
N ARG A 40 13.00 5.27 -0.53
CA ARG A 40 13.20 6.39 -1.42
C ARG A 40 13.86 5.90 -2.70
N VAL A 41 13.20 6.15 -3.82
CA VAL A 41 13.56 5.60 -5.12
C VAL A 41 13.90 6.75 -6.06
N GLU A 42 15.05 6.61 -6.71
CA GLU A 42 15.49 7.47 -7.79
C GLU A 42 15.27 6.76 -9.12
N ARG A 43 14.56 7.41 -10.05
CA ARG A 43 14.16 6.84 -11.33
C ARG A 43 14.53 7.75 -12.50
N LEU A 44 14.68 7.15 -13.66
CA LEU A 44 14.73 7.79 -14.96
C LEU A 44 13.58 7.24 -15.80
N GLY A 45 12.41 7.89 -15.69
CA GLY A 45 11.15 7.35 -16.18
C GLY A 45 10.81 6.03 -15.50
N ALA A 46 10.68 4.94 -16.28
CA ALA A 46 10.37 3.62 -15.75
C ALA A 46 11.58 2.88 -15.15
N VAL A 47 12.81 3.37 -15.34
CA VAL A 47 14.03 2.71 -14.89
C VAL A 47 14.37 3.16 -13.47
N GLU A 48 14.39 2.23 -12.53
CA GLU A 48 14.90 2.48 -11.18
C GLU A 48 16.44 2.49 -11.18
N LEU A 49 17.04 3.62 -10.80
CA LEU A 49 18.49 3.78 -10.72
C LEU A 49 19.00 3.39 -9.34
N ARG A 50 18.28 3.78 -8.29
CA ARG A 50 18.67 3.52 -6.90
C ARG A 50 17.45 3.46 -5.99
N ALA A 51 17.46 2.52 -5.05
CA ALA A 51 16.54 2.50 -3.92
C ALA A 51 17.30 2.47 -2.59
N ARG A 52 16.79 3.19 -1.61
CA ARG A 52 17.31 3.22 -0.24
C ARG A 52 16.16 3.11 0.76
N PRO A 53 16.34 2.46 1.93
CA PRO A 53 15.35 2.47 2.99
C PRO A 53 14.99 3.90 3.39
N LEU A 54 13.71 4.14 3.64
CA LEU A 54 13.21 5.41 4.17
C LEU A 54 12.96 5.24 5.66
N THR A 55 13.77 5.92 6.48
CA THR A 55 13.78 5.75 7.95
C THR A 55 12.63 6.44 8.67
N ASP A 56 12.09 7.50 8.08
CA ASP A 56 11.00 8.30 8.67
C ASP A 56 9.92 8.57 7.60
N PRO A 57 9.16 7.54 7.20
CA PRO A 57 8.08 7.71 6.23
C PRO A 57 6.94 8.54 6.81
N SER A 58 6.30 9.35 5.96
CA SER A 58 5.10 10.09 6.33
C SER A 58 4.05 9.17 7.00
N PRO A 59 3.50 9.56 8.17
CA PRO A 59 2.46 8.77 8.84
C PRO A 59 1.24 8.49 7.96
N ALA A 60 0.90 9.42 7.06
CA ALA A 60 -0.19 9.24 6.11
C ALA A 60 0.11 8.11 5.10
N LEU A 61 1.35 8.05 4.59
CA LEU A 61 1.76 7.00 3.66
C LEU A 61 1.85 5.62 4.34
N VAL A 62 2.30 5.58 5.59
CA VAL A 62 2.28 4.36 6.41
C VAL A 62 0.85 3.88 6.64
N ARG A 63 -0.08 4.79 6.96
CA ARG A 63 -1.49 4.46 7.12
C ARG A 63 -2.06 3.84 5.84
N GLU A 64 -1.83 4.44 4.68
CA GLU A 64 -2.30 3.89 3.41
C GLU A 64 -1.69 2.52 3.10
N ALA A 65 -0.41 2.31 3.40
CA ALA A 65 0.25 1.01 3.28
C ALA A 65 -0.40 -0.05 4.18
N LEU A 66 -0.71 0.28 5.44
CA LEU A 66 -1.40 -0.63 6.36
C LEU A 66 -2.81 -0.96 5.87
N LEU A 67 -3.55 0.04 5.37
CA LEU A 67 -4.88 -0.18 4.79
C LEU A 67 -4.83 -1.06 3.55
N GLN A 68 -3.80 -0.90 2.71
CA GLN A 68 -3.52 -1.80 1.60
C GLN A 68 -3.26 -3.23 2.10
N GLY A 69 -2.42 -3.40 3.13
CA GLY A 69 -2.16 -4.71 3.74
C GLY A 69 -3.43 -5.38 4.25
N LEU A 70 -4.26 -4.63 4.98
CA LEU A 70 -5.56 -5.13 5.46
C LEU A 70 -6.49 -5.54 4.32
N ARG A 71 -6.51 -4.83 3.19
CA ARG A 71 -7.31 -5.23 2.02
C ARG A 71 -6.78 -6.50 1.34
N GLN A 72 -5.47 -6.71 1.34
CA GLN A 72 -4.84 -7.86 0.68
C GLN A 72 -4.91 -9.13 1.53
N GLU A 73 -4.74 -9.01 2.84
CA GLU A 73 -4.62 -10.16 3.76
C GLU A 73 -5.84 -10.33 4.67
N GLY A 74 -6.76 -9.36 4.67
CA GLY A 74 -7.96 -9.34 5.49
C GLY A 74 -7.71 -8.93 6.95
N TRP A 75 -8.78 -8.94 7.72
CA TRP A 75 -8.79 -8.48 9.11
C TRP A 75 -8.05 -9.40 10.09
N GLY A 76 -7.59 -10.57 9.63
CA GLY A 76 -6.80 -11.52 10.41
C GLY A 76 -5.40 -10.98 10.79
N LEU A 77 -4.91 -9.96 10.08
CA LEU A 77 -3.69 -9.24 10.43
C LEU A 77 -3.80 -8.49 11.77
N LEU A 78 -5.01 -8.08 12.15
CA LEU A 78 -5.21 -7.39 13.41
C LEU A 78 -5.23 -8.40 14.57
N ARG A 79 -4.61 -8.02 15.68
CA ARG A 79 -4.73 -8.77 16.94
C ARG A 79 -6.08 -8.48 17.59
N TRP A 80 -7.12 -9.16 17.15
CA TRP A 80 -8.44 -9.08 17.77
C TRP A 80 -8.40 -9.67 19.18
N SER A 81 -8.96 -8.94 20.15
CA SER A 81 -9.23 -9.51 21.45
C SER A 81 -10.44 -10.44 21.36
N PRO A 82 -10.55 -11.48 22.23
CA PRO A 82 -11.73 -12.34 22.25
C PRO A 82 -13.04 -11.56 22.45
N GLY A 83 -12.99 -10.46 23.22
CA GLY A 83 -14.12 -9.56 23.43
C GLY A 83 -14.52 -8.80 22.17
N ALA A 84 -13.55 -8.31 21.39
CA ALA A 84 -13.80 -7.62 20.13
C ALA A 84 -14.43 -8.55 19.09
N GLU A 85 -13.96 -9.79 18.98
CA GLU A 85 -14.60 -10.79 18.11
C GLU A 85 -16.02 -11.12 18.55
N ALA A 86 -16.24 -11.31 19.86
CA ALA A 86 -17.57 -11.61 20.39
C ALA A 86 -18.55 -10.46 20.13
N LEU A 87 -18.10 -9.21 20.31
CA LEU A 87 -18.88 -8.02 19.97
C LEU A 87 -19.21 -7.98 18.47
N ARG A 88 -18.21 -8.18 17.61
CA ARG A 88 -18.40 -8.21 16.16
C ARG A 88 -19.42 -9.26 15.73
N ARG A 89 -19.34 -10.48 16.28
CA ARG A 89 -20.32 -11.56 16.02
C ARG A 89 -21.74 -11.17 16.44
N ARG A 90 -21.88 -10.54 17.62
CA ARG A 90 -23.18 -10.06 18.12
C ARG A 90 -23.77 -8.95 17.25
N LEU A 91 -22.96 -7.95 16.87
CA LEU A 91 -23.38 -6.86 15.99
C LEU A 91 -23.80 -7.38 14.61
N ALA A 92 -23.01 -8.28 14.02
CA ALA A 92 -23.36 -8.92 12.75
C ALA A 92 -24.68 -9.70 12.84
N PHE A 93 -24.92 -10.39 13.95
CA PHE A 93 -26.20 -11.07 14.18
C PHE A 93 -27.38 -10.09 14.27
N LEU A 94 -27.23 -9.01 15.04
CA LEU A 94 -28.27 -7.99 15.22
C LEU A 94 -28.57 -7.26 13.90
N HIS A 95 -27.54 -6.88 13.14
CA HIS A 95 -27.70 -6.27 11.81
C HIS A 95 -28.48 -7.18 10.87
N ARG A 96 -28.14 -8.47 10.78
CA ARG A 96 -28.84 -9.43 9.91
C ARG A 96 -30.30 -9.70 10.33
N ARG A 97 -30.62 -9.61 11.62
CA ARG A 97 -31.96 -9.97 12.14
C ARG A 97 -32.90 -8.79 12.33
N LEU A 98 -32.36 -7.64 12.70
CA LEU A 98 -33.12 -6.44 13.07
C LEU A 98 -32.84 -5.25 12.14
N GLY A 99 -31.78 -5.29 11.32
CA GLY A 99 -31.41 -4.19 10.44
C GLY A 99 -30.94 -2.95 11.21
N ALA A 100 -31.34 -1.77 10.75
CA ALA A 100 -31.02 -0.50 11.42
C ALA A 100 -31.58 -0.46 12.86
N PRO A 101 -30.88 0.17 13.83
CA PRO A 101 -29.67 0.98 13.68
C PRO A 101 -28.36 0.18 13.81
N TRP A 102 -28.42 -1.15 13.81
CA TRP A 102 -27.22 -1.97 13.98
C TRP A 102 -26.33 -1.87 12.75
N PRO A 103 -25.03 -1.54 12.89
CA PRO A 103 -24.15 -1.36 11.75
C PRO A 103 -23.77 -2.69 11.10
N ASP A 104 -23.53 -2.66 9.79
CA ASP A 104 -22.84 -3.76 9.13
C ASP A 104 -21.36 -3.75 9.56
N VAL A 105 -20.89 -4.91 10.02
CA VAL A 105 -19.52 -5.15 10.48
C VAL A 105 -18.88 -6.32 9.73
N GLY A 106 -19.40 -6.66 8.56
CA GLY A 106 -18.75 -7.52 7.57
C GLY A 106 -17.44 -6.90 7.07
N ASP A 107 -16.56 -7.72 6.50
CA ASP A 107 -15.21 -7.28 6.09
C ASP A 107 -15.26 -6.10 5.11
N ASP A 108 -16.15 -6.17 4.10
CA ASP A 108 -16.33 -5.10 3.11
C ASP A 108 -16.85 -3.79 3.73
N ALA A 109 -17.82 -3.90 4.65
CA ALA A 109 -18.38 -2.74 5.34
C ALA A 109 -17.36 -2.08 6.27
N LEU A 110 -16.53 -2.87 6.94
CA LEU A 110 -15.41 -2.35 7.73
C LEU A 110 -14.37 -1.69 6.83
N HIS A 111 -14.08 -2.25 5.65
CA HIS A 111 -13.14 -1.65 4.70
C HIS A 111 -13.62 -0.33 4.15
N ALA A 112 -14.93 -0.19 3.91
CA ALA A 112 -15.54 1.04 3.44
C ALA A 112 -15.48 2.19 4.46
N ARG A 113 -15.25 1.88 5.74
CA ARG A 113 -15.36 2.84 6.87
C ARG A 113 -14.08 2.93 7.70
N VAL A 114 -12.92 2.58 7.13
CA VAL A 114 -11.60 2.63 7.80
C VAL A 114 -11.13 4.03 8.21
N GLU A 115 -11.82 5.07 7.73
CA GLU A 115 -11.55 6.48 8.06
C GLU A 115 -12.38 7.01 9.22
N GLU A 116 -13.42 6.29 9.62
CA GLU A 116 -14.27 6.65 10.77
C GLU A 116 -13.65 6.23 12.11
#